data_AF-A0A1Y3BBK6-F1
#
_entry.id   AF-A0A1Y3BBK6-F1
#
_cell.length_a   1.000
_cell.length_b   1.000
_cell.length_c   1.000
_cell.angle_alpha   90.00
_cell.angle_beta   90.00
_cell.angle_gamma   90.00
#
_symmetry.space_group_name_H-M   'P 1'
#
loop_
_entity.id
_entity.type
_entity.pdbx_description
1 polymer ?
#
loop_
_entity_poly.entity_id
_entity_poly.type
_entity_poly.pdbx_seq_one_letter_code
_entity_poly.pdbx_strand_id
1 'polypeptide(L)'
;LYNIHIRLGDLYRYCDSRENAKHYYKRALHLDPKCGSAYNQLSLCTPLTKAYQCVYYSVRALYSTDEPVKGAETNIKLSISRFDSPLFERFRQQSNVSMANNAITISYPSNGQEWFYLVVISIHFNEFNLTLDLLLDQLLKTIDCDDKTIQFDYLLMSLDVCFDWILKGL
;
A
#
# COMPACT_ATOMS: atom_id res chain seq x y z
N LEU A 1 -21.08 10.10 6.82
CA LEU A 1 -20.60 11.19 5.93
C LEU A 1 -19.61 10.67 4.87
N TYR A 2 -18.68 9.76 5.20
CA TYR A 2 -17.72 9.18 4.24
C TYR A 2 -18.41 8.54 3.00
N ASN A 3 -19.57 7.89 3.19
CA ASN A 3 -20.34 7.27 2.11
C ASN A 3 -20.69 8.21 0.94
N ILE A 4 -20.88 9.51 1.18
CA ILE A 4 -21.14 10.48 0.10
C ILE A 4 -19.89 10.63 -0.76
N HIS A 5 -18.71 10.71 -0.15
CA HIS A 5 -17.46 10.80 -0.87
C HIS A 5 -17.13 9.50 -1.63
N ILE A 6 -17.49 8.31 -1.10
CA ILE A 6 -17.37 7.07 -1.86
C ILE A 6 -18.23 7.14 -3.13
N ARG A 7 -19.51 7.51 -3.01
CA ARG A 7 -20.43 7.63 -4.15
C ARG A 7 -19.97 8.66 -5.18
N LEU A 8 -19.43 9.81 -4.74
CA LEU A 8 -18.83 10.80 -5.65
C LEU A 8 -17.61 10.22 -6.35
N GLY A 9 -16.74 9.51 -5.63
CA GLY A 9 -15.60 8.82 -6.22
C GLY A 9 -16.01 7.80 -7.28
N ASP A 10 -17.06 7.02 -7.02
CA ASP A 10 -17.60 6.04 -7.96
C ASP A 10 -18.10 6.73 -9.23
N LEU A 11 -18.86 7.83 -9.08
CA LEU A 11 -19.35 8.64 -10.21
C LEU A 11 -18.19 9.12 -11.09
N TYR A 12 -17.15 9.72 -10.50
CA TYR A 12 -15.98 10.16 -11.27
C TYR A 12 -15.22 9.01 -11.91
N ARG A 13 -15.14 7.85 -11.26
CA ARG A 13 -14.52 6.65 -11.84
C ARG A 13 -15.29 6.16 -13.06
N TYR A 14 -16.63 6.17 -13.02
CA TYR A 14 -17.46 5.80 -14.18
C TYR A 14 -17.38 6.82 -15.32
N CYS A 15 -17.04 8.08 -15.02
CA CYS A 15 -16.70 9.11 -16.01
C CYS A 15 -15.22 9.06 -16.47
N ASP A 16 -14.50 7.96 -16.19
CA ASP A 16 -13.06 7.75 -16.45
C ASP A 16 -12.13 8.83 -15.85
N SER A 17 -12.61 9.54 -14.84
CA SER A 17 -11.85 10.58 -14.13
C SER A 17 -11.18 10.01 -12.88
N ARG A 18 -10.15 9.17 -13.08
CA ARG A 18 -9.49 8.44 -11.98
C ARG A 18 -8.85 9.36 -10.93
N GLU A 19 -8.30 10.51 -11.31
CA GLU A 19 -7.72 11.45 -10.34
C GLU A 19 -8.78 12.06 -9.43
N ASN A 20 -9.91 12.49 -10.00
CA ASN A 20 -11.04 12.99 -9.22
C ASN A 20 -11.63 11.89 -8.34
N ALA A 21 -11.77 10.67 -8.86
CA ALA A 21 -12.22 9.53 -8.07
C ALA A 21 -11.33 9.33 -6.82
N LYS A 22 -10.01 9.29 -7.01
CA LYS A 22 -9.04 9.19 -5.92
C LYS A 22 -9.14 10.33 -4.91
N HIS A 23 -9.40 11.57 -5.36
CA HIS A 23 -9.61 12.70 -4.45
C HIS A 23 -10.74 12.40 -3.47
N TYR A 24 -11.89 11.95 -3.96
CA TYR A 24 -13.05 11.68 -3.11
C TYR A 24 -12.87 10.44 -2.24
N TYR A 25 -12.26 9.36 -2.72
CA TYR A 25 -11.96 8.23 -1.84
C TYR A 25 -10.98 8.61 -0.72
N LYS A 26 -10.00 9.48 -0.99
CA LYS A 26 -9.14 10.05 0.06
C LYS A 26 -9.91 10.92 1.06
N ARG A 27 -10.91 11.70 0.60
CA ARG A 27 -11.82 12.44 1.49
C ARG A 27 -12.65 11.49 2.36
N ALA A 28 -13.11 10.36 1.82
CA ALA A 28 -13.79 9.33 2.61
C ALA A 28 -12.87 8.80 3.72
N LEU A 29 -11.62 8.48 3.40
CA LEU A 29 -10.62 8.03 4.39
C LEU A 29 -10.22 9.09 5.41
N HIS A 30 -10.29 10.38 5.06
CA HIS A 30 -10.07 11.47 6.01
C HIS A 30 -11.17 11.56 7.07
N LEU A 31 -12.40 11.19 6.69
CA LEU A 31 -13.53 11.15 7.62
C LEU A 31 -13.59 9.84 8.39
N ASP A 32 -13.22 8.74 7.73
CA ASP A 32 -13.18 7.41 8.31
C ASP A 32 -12.00 6.60 7.74
N PRO A 33 -10.86 6.56 8.45
CA PRO A 33 -9.67 5.84 8.01
C PRO A 33 -9.79 4.32 8.13
N LYS A 34 -10.90 3.80 8.67
CA LYS A 34 -11.16 2.36 8.82
C LYS A 34 -12.00 1.78 7.69
N CYS A 35 -12.49 2.60 6.76
CA CYS A 35 -13.38 2.16 5.68
C CYS A 35 -12.65 1.35 4.60
N GLY A 36 -12.87 0.03 4.57
CA GLY A 36 -12.28 -0.88 3.58
C GLY A 36 -12.72 -0.60 2.15
N SER A 37 -13.99 -0.23 1.96
CA SER A 37 -14.55 0.12 0.66
C SER A 37 -13.77 1.24 -0.03
N ALA A 38 -13.40 2.30 0.69
CA ALA A 38 -12.61 3.41 0.14
C ALA A 38 -11.19 2.98 -0.27
N TYR A 39 -10.55 2.13 0.53
CA TYR A 39 -9.26 1.54 0.17
C TYR A 39 -9.35 0.66 -1.08
N ASN A 40 -10.39 -0.16 -1.20
CA ASN A 40 -10.58 -1.02 -2.38
C ASN A 40 -10.73 -0.17 -3.65
N GLN A 41 -11.51 0.91 -3.62
CA GLN A 41 -11.64 1.78 -4.78
C GLN A 41 -10.34 2.53 -5.11
N LEU A 42 -9.57 2.94 -4.09
CA LEU A 42 -8.25 3.53 -4.31
C LEU A 42 -7.27 2.55 -4.97
N SER A 43 -7.29 1.28 -4.58
CA SER A 43 -6.50 0.23 -5.23
C SER A 43 -6.83 0.15 -6.73
N LEU A 44 -8.11 0.06 -7.08
CA LEU A 44 -8.58 -0.03 -8.47
C LEU A 44 -8.28 1.22 -9.31
N CYS A 45 -8.24 2.40 -8.69
CA CYS A 45 -7.89 3.66 -9.37
C CYS A 45 -6.38 3.95 -9.39
N THR A 46 -5.55 3.15 -8.71
CA THR A 46 -4.11 3.34 -8.67
C THR A 46 -3.46 2.64 -9.86
N PRO A 47 -2.65 3.34 -10.68
CA PRO A 47 -1.98 2.70 -11.80
C PRO A 47 -0.93 1.72 -11.29
N LEU A 48 -0.71 0.64 -12.05
CA LEU A 48 0.26 -0.41 -11.69
C LEU A 48 1.70 0.09 -11.58
N THR A 49 2.05 1.19 -12.27
CA THR A 49 3.35 1.85 -12.13
C THR A 49 3.60 2.37 -10.71
N LYS A 50 2.56 2.49 -9.87
CA LYS A 50 2.65 2.76 -8.43
C LYS A 50 2.44 1.47 -7.62
N ALA A 51 3.27 0.47 -7.88
CA ALA A 51 3.13 -0.89 -7.37
C ALA A 51 2.92 -0.97 -5.85
N TYR A 52 3.81 -0.36 -5.07
CA TYR A 52 3.72 -0.35 -3.60
C TYR A 52 2.39 0.26 -3.12
N GLN A 53 1.97 1.38 -3.71
CA GLN A 53 0.71 2.02 -3.33
C GLN A 53 -0.51 1.16 -3.67
N CYS A 54 -0.51 0.49 -4.82
CA CYS A 54 -1.60 -0.38 -5.26
C CYS A 54 -1.79 -1.58 -4.32
N VAL A 55 -0.70 -2.26 -3.98
CA VAL A 55 -0.76 -3.41 -3.06
C VAL A 55 -1.12 -2.96 -1.66
N TYR A 56 -0.54 -1.85 -1.18
CA TYR A 56 -0.88 -1.25 0.10
C TYR A 56 -2.38 -1.00 0.25
N TYR A 57 -3.02 -0.36 -0.74
CA TYR A 57 -4.46 -0.11 -0.65
C TYR A 57 -5.27 -1.41 -0.65
N SER A 58 -4.84 -2.42 -1.38
CA SER A 58 -5.51 -3.73 -1.38
C SER A 58 -5.39 -4.44 -0.03
N VAL A 59 -4.19 -4.41 0.58
CA VAL A 59 -3.95 -4.91 1.95
C VAL A 59 -4.80 -4.16 2.96
N ARG A 60 -4.84 -2.83 2.90
CA ARG A 60 -5.66 -2.00 3.78
C ARG A 60 -7.16 -2.26 3.62
N ALA A 61 -7.62 -2.57 2.41
CA ALA A 61 -9.01 -2.94 2.17
C ALA A 61 -9.35 -4.33 2.75
N LEU A 62 -8.44 -5.30 2.64
CA LEU A 62 -8.64 -6.66 3.13
C LEU A 62 -8.80 -6.72 4.66
N TYR A 63 -8.00 -5.92 5.36
CA TYR A 63 -7.90 -5.92 6.82
C TYR A 63 -8.47 -4.66 7.47
N SER A 64 -9.32 -3.93 6.76
CA SER A 64 -9.98 -2.77 7.35
C SER A 64 -10.82 -3.22 8.55
N THR A 65 -10.80 -2.44 9.63
CA THR A 65 -11.63 -2.75 10.81
C THR A 65 -13.10 -2.61 10.49
N ASP A 66 -13.43 -1.60 9.67
CA ASP A 66 -14.80 -1.35 9.22
C ASP A 66 -14.92 -1.77 7.75
N GLU A 67 -15.90 -2.63 7.46
CA GLU A 67 -16.18 -3.16 6.11
C GLU A 67 -14.98 -3.83 5.40
N PRO A 68 -14.38 -4.91 5.97
CA PRO A 68 -13.29 -5.63 5.31
C PRO A 68 -13.72 -6.20 3.95
N VAL A 69 -12.89 -5.96 2.94
CA VAL A 69 -13.15 -6.35 1.55
C VAL A 69 -12.39 -7.63 1.23
N LYS A 70 -13.00 -8.79 1.46
CA LYS A 70 -12.38 -10.11 1.18
C LYS A 70 -11.88 -10.24 -0.26
N GLY A 71 -12.61 -9.68 -1.23
CA GLY A 71 -12.21 -9.68 -2.64
C GLY A 71 -10.90 -8.93 -2.93
N ALA A 72 -10.41 -8.11 -2.00
CA ALA A 72 -9.12 -7.43 -2.16
C ALA A 72 -7.94 -8.41 -2.14
N GLU A 73 -8.09 -9.61 -1.58
CA GLU A 73 -7.06 -10.67 -1.67
C GLU A 73 -6.77 -11.04 -3.14
N THR A 74 -7.80 -11.11 -3.98
CA THR A 74 -7.64 -11.35 -5.43
C THR A 74 -6.89 -10.19 -6.08
N ASN A 75 -7.18 -8.95 -5.69
CA ASN A 75 -6.47 -7.77 -6.20
C ASN A 75 -4.98 -7.79 -5.80
N ILE A 76 -4.65 -8.22 -4.59
CA ILE A 76 -3.26 -8.41 -4.15
C ILE A 76 -2.56 -9.41 -5.07
N LYS A 77 -3.12 -10.61 -5.23
CA LYS A 77 -2.55 -11.70 -6.05
C LYS A 77 -2.37 -11.27 -7.52
N LEU A 78 -3.37 -10.59 -8.08
CA LEU A 78 -3.31 -10.07 -9.45
C LEU A 78 -2.27 -8.96 -9.62
N SER A 79 -2.10 -8.09 -8.63
CA SER A 79 -1.09 -7.03 -8.69
C SER A 79 0.32 -7.59 -8.56
N ILE A 80 0.59 -8.43 -7.56
CA ILE A 80 1.95 -8.99 -7.35
C ILE A 80 2.38 -9.94 -8.47
N SER A 81 1.44 -10.58 -9.19
CA SER A 81 1.78 -11.36 -10.39
C SER A 81 2.35 -10.48 -11.51
N ARG A 82 1.99 -9.19 -11.55
CA ARG A 82 2.37 -8.26 -12.61
C ARG A 82 3.62 -7.42 -12.27
N PHE A 83 4.30 -7.69 -11.16
CA PHE A 83 5.46 -6.90 -10.73
C PHE A 83 6.74 -7.71 -10.73
N ASP A 84 7.65 -7.41 -11.64
CA ASP A 84 8.97 -8.02 -11.67
C ASP A 84 9.93 -7.26 -10.75
N SER A 85 10.13 -7.80 -9.54
CA SER A 85 11.22 -7.41 -8.64
C SER A 85 11.49 -8.50 -7.60
N PRO A 86 12.69 -8.54 -7.00
CA PRO A 86 13.00 -9.50 -5.93
C PRO A 86 12.06 -9.40 -4.71
N LEU A 87 11.55 -8.20 -4.43
CA LEU A 87 10.59 -7.98 -3.34
C LEU A 87 9.25 -8.66 -3.63
N PHE A 88 8.69 -8.41 -4.82
CA PHE A 88 7.40 -8.99 -5.19
C PHE A 88 7.50 -10.49 -5.50
N GLU A 89 8.68 -11.01 -5.83
CA GLU A 89 8.93 -12.44 -5.95
C GLU A 89 8.64 -13.19 -4.65
N ARG A 90 9.12 -12.67 -3.50
CA ARG A 90 8.85 -13.29 -2.20
C ARG A 90 7.36 -13.30 -1.87
N PHE A 91 6.67 -12.16 -2.06
CA PHE A 91 5.22 -12.08 -1.86
C PHE A 91 4.45 -13.04 -2.76
N ARG A 92 4.90 -13.22 -4.00
CA ARG A 92 4.34 -14.21 -4.95
C ARG A 92 4.53 -15.64 -4.46
N GLN A 93 5.73 -16.01 -4.02
CA GLN A 93 6.03 -17.35 -3.52
C GLN A 93 5.12 -17.72 -2.34
N GLN A 94 4.99 -16.81 -1.36
CA GLN A 94 4.09 -17.01 -0.21
C GLN A 94 2.62 -17.10 -0.60
N SER A 95 2.21 -16.37 -1.64
CA SER A 95 0.83 -16.40 -2.14
C SER A 95 0.56 -17.59 -3.08
N ASN A 96 1.58 -18.39 -3.41
CA ASN A 96 1.54 -19.40 -4.46
C ASN A 96 1.03 -18.85 -5.80
N VAL A 97 1.57 -17.70 -6.22
CA VAL A 97 1.19 -16.99 -7.45
C VAL A 97 2.38 -16.90 -8.40
N SER A 98 2.19 -17.34 -9.65
CA SER A 98 3.19 -17.19 -10.70
C SER A 98 3.25 -15.75 -11.24
N MET A 99 4.43 -15.34 -11.72
CA MET A 99 4.57 -14.07 -12.41
C MET A 99 3.86 -14.12 -13.78
N ALA A 100 3.19 -13.03 -14.15
CA ALA A 100 2.51 -12.88 -15.43
C ALA A 100 3.51 -12.54 -16.55
N ASN A 101 3.23 -13.00 -17.77
CA ASN A 101 4.09 -12.78 -18.94
C ASN A 101 4.31 -11.29 -19.29
N ASN A 102 3.40 -10.42 -18.87
CA ASN A 102 3.45 -8.97 -19.09
C ASN A 102 3.75 -8.19 -17.80
N ALA A 103 4.54 -8.79 -16.91
CA ALA A 103 4.99 -8.13 -15.70
C ALA A 103 5.81 -6.87 -16.03
N ILE A 104 5.66 -5.85 -15.20
CA ILE A 104 6.43 -4.60 -15.28
C ILE A 104 7.54 -4.64 -14.23
N THR A 105 8.75 -4.22 -14.61
CA THR A 105 9.87 -4.13 -13.68
C THR A 105 9.62 -3.03 -12.65
N ILE A 106 9.75 -3.38 -11.37
CA ILE A 106 9.56 -2.44 -10.26
C ILE A 106 10.89 -2.22 -9.55
N SER A 107 11.30 -0.96 -9.44
CA SER A 107 12.47 -0.57 -8.65
C SER A 107 12.20 -0.67 -7.15
N TYR A 108 13.27 -0.71 -6.36
CA TYR A 108 13.16 -0.53 -4.90
C TYR A 108 12.45 0.79 -4.54
N PRO A 109 11.84 0.89 -3.34
CA PRO A 109 11.21 2.12 -2.88
C PRO A 109 12.18 3.30 -2.92
N SER A 110 11.71 4.41 -3.50
CA SER A 110 12.53 5.60 -3.78
C SER A 110 12.34 6.72 -2.75
N ASN A 111 11.31 6.64 -1.92
CA ASN A 111 10.93 7.66 -0.94
C ASN A 111 10.27 7.02 0.29
N GLY A 112 10.17 7.79 1.37
CA GLY A 112 9.63 7.30 2.64
C GLY A 112 8.19 6.76 2.56
N GLN A 113 7.37 7.29 1.65
CA GLN A 113 5.99 6.83 1.46
C GLN A 113 5.93 5.43 0.84
N GLU A 114 6.77 5.12 -0.14
CA GLU A 114 6.87 3.78 -0.73
C GLU A 114 7.45 2.77 0.27
N TRP A 115 8.41 3.19 1.09
CA TRP A 115 8.92 2.39 2.20
C TRP A 115 7.85 2.06 3.23
N PHE A 116 7.02 3.04 3.61
CA PHE A 116 5.87 2.79 4.48
C PHE A 116 4.90 1.78 3.87
N TYR A 117 4.56 1.95 2.60
CA TYR A 117 3.70 0.98 1.91
C TYR A 117 4.29 -0.42 1.96
N LEU A 118 5.60 -0.55 1.69
CA LEU A 118 6.29 -1.83 1.77
C LEU A 118 6.22 -2.44 3.17
N VAL A 119 6.41 -1.67 4.24
CA VAL A 119 6.28 -2.16 5.64
C VAL A 119 4.90 -2.77 5.87
N VAL A 120 3.83 -2.07 5.52
CA VAL A 120 2.46 -2.56 5.71
C VAL A 120 2.19 -3.82 4.88
N ILE A 121 2.69 -3.86 3.64
CA ILE A 121 2.60 -5.04 2.78
C ILE A 121 3.34 -6.22 3.42
N SER A 122 4.55 -6.01 3.91
CA SER A 122 5.37 -7.04 4.50
C SER A 122 4.83 -7.56 5.83
N ILE A 123 4.14 -6.73 6.63
CA ILE A 123 3.41 -7.19 7.82
C ILE A 123 2.33 -8.19 7.40
N HIS A 124 1.54 -7.90 6.35
CA HIS A 124 0.54 -8.82 5.83
C HIS A 124 1.16 -10.15 5.38
N PHE A 125 2.31 -10.09 4.73
CA PHE A 125 3.04 -11.25 4.22
C PHE A 125 3.93 -11.94 5.27
N ASN A 126 3.97 -11.47 6.53
CA ASN A 126 4.89 -11.97 7.55
C ASN A 126 6.38 -11.94 7.12
N GLU A 127 6.75 -10.93 6.33
CA GLU A 127 8.11 -10.65 5.82
C GLU A 127 8.68 -9.36 6.43
N PHE A 128 8.29 -9.03 7.66
CA PHE A 128 8.69 -7.78 8.31
C PHE A 128 10.22 -7.65 8.43
N ASN A 129 10.91 -8.75 8.75
CA ASN A 129 12.38 -8.76 8.88
C ASN A 129 13.08 -8.31 7.59
N LEU A 130 12.62 -8.78 6.42
CA LEU A 130 13.14 -8.33 5.13
C LEU A 130 13.03 -6.81 4.97
N THR A 131 11.90 -6.24 5.37
CA THR A 131 11.70 -4.80 5.21
C THR A 131 12.55 -4.00 6.19
N LEU A 132 12.72 -4.52 7.40
CA LEU A 132 13.61 -3.91 8.39
C LEU A 132 15.05 -3.92 7.90
N ASP A 133 15.55 -5.05 7.38
CA ASP A 133 16.92 -5.16 6.85
C ASP A 133 17.15 -4.16 5.70
N LEU A 134 16.23 -4.10 4.75
CA LEU A 134 16.31 -3.19 3.61
C LEU A 134 16.22 -1.71 4.01
N LEU A 135 15.39 -1.38 5.01
CA LEU A 135 15.30 -0.03 5.56
C LEU A 135 16.59 0.36 6.28
N LEU A 136 17.17 -0.54 7.06
CA LEU A 136 18.44 -0.32 7.74
C LEU A 136 19.56 -0.10 6.74
N ASP A 137 19.67 -0.94 5.70
CA ASP A 137 20.64 -0.75 4.62
C ASP A 137 20.49 0.62 3.94
N GLN A 138 19.25 1.05 3.70
CA GLN A 138 18.99 2.35 3.08
C GLN A 138 19.33 3.51 4.02
N LEU A 139 19.02 3.40 5.32
CA LEU A 139 19.38 4.39 6.32
C LEU A 139 20.89 4.50 6.46
N LEU A 140 21.62 3.38 6.53
CA LEU A 140 23.09 3.36 6.60
C LEU A 140 23.71 4.06 5.38
N LYS A 141 23.24 3.77 4.16
CA LYS A 141 23.68 4.48 2.95
C LYS A 141 23.42 5.98 2.98
N THR A 142 22.35 6.40 3.67
CA THR A 142 21.97 7.81 3.77
C THR A 142 22.77 8.53 4.87
N ILE A 143 23.12 7.82 5.95
CA ILE A 143 23.95 8.34 7.05
C ILE A 143 25.41 8.48 6.63
N ASP A 144 25.93 7.56 5.82
CA ASP A 144 27.29 7.66 5.25
C ASP A 144 27.44 8.82 4.25
N CYS A 145 26.33 9.41 3.80
CA CYS A 145 26.30 10.60 2.95
C CYS A 145 25.91 11.83 3.79
N ASP A 146 26.87 12.57 4.33
CA ASP A 146 26.61 13.79 5.10
C ASP A 146 25.66 14.77 4.38
N ASP A 147 24.75 15.35 5.18
CA ASP A 147 24.05 16.62 4.98
C ASP A 147 22.73 16.65 4.15
N LYS A 148 21.60 16.35 4.83
CA LYS A 148 20.52 17.32 5.14
C LYS A 148 19.26 16.63 5.69
N THR A 149 18.88 17.01 6.91
CA THR A 149 17.57 16.84 7.56
C THR A 149 16.70 15.69 7.05
N ILE A 150 16.90 14.51 7.63
CA ILE A 150 15.93 13.41 7.56
C ILE A 150 14.65 13.92 8.24
N GLN A 151 13.62 14.28 7.47
CA GLN A 151 12.30 14.56 8.02
C GLN A 151 11.66 13.24 8.48
N PHE A 152 11.93 12.89 9.73
CA PHE A 152 11.43 11.72 10.45
C PHE A 152 9.89 11.71 10.63
N ASP A 153 9.21 12.82 10.33
CA ASP A 153 7.77 12.99 10.58
C ASP A 153 6.90 11.97 9.81
N TYR A 154 7.31 11.59 8.60
CA TYR A 154 6.60 10.58 7.81
C TYR A 154 6.84 9.15 8.33
N LEU A 155 8.02 8.87 8.89
CA LEU A 155 8.35 7.59 9.52
C LEU A 155 7.55 7.40 10.82
N LEU A 156 7.35 8.49 11.57
CA LEU A 156 6.57 8.47 12.80
C LEU A 156 5.06 8.23 12.54
N MET A 157 4.48 8.92 11.55
CA MET A 157 3.07 8.72 11.16
C MET A 157 2.80 7.32 10.57
N SER A 158 3.80 6.73 9.93
CA SER A 158 3.71 5.37 9.38
C SER A 158 3.82 4.29 10.46
N LEU A 159 4.64 4.54 11.48
CA LEU A 159 4.75 3.69 12.66
C LEU A 159 3.48 3.74 13.52
N ASP A 160 2.83 4.88 13.70
CA ASP A 160 1.59 4.99 14.50
C ASP A 160 0.44 4.11 13.96
N VAL A 161 0.27 4.02 12.64
CA VAL A 161 -0.74 3.15 12.02
C VAL A 161 -0.34 1.67 12.10
N CYS A 162 0.97 1.35 12.03
CA CYS A 162 1.47 0.00 12.29
C CYS A 162 1.27 -0.41 13.76
N PHE A 163 1.48 0.51 14.71
CA PHE A 163 1.28 0.28 16.14
C PHE A 163 -0.19 0.11 16.50
N ASP A 164 -1.12 0.86 15.88
CA ASP A 164 -2.57 0.66 16.07
C ASP A 164 -3.04 -0.73 15.57
N TRP A 165 -2.30 -1.35 14.65
CA TRP A 165 -2.52 -2.74 14.21
C TRP A 165 -1.88 -3.79 15.13
N ILE A 166 -0.62 -3.60 15.52
CA ILE A 166 0.08 -4.51 16.45
C ILE A 166 -0.64 -4.57 17.81
N LEU A 167 -1.17 -3.46 18.30
CA LEU A 167 -1.86 -3.37 19.59
C LEU A 167 -3.29 -3.95 19.58
N LYS A 168 -3.88 -4.21 18.40
CA LYS A 168 -5.21 -4.84 18.27
C LYS A 168 -5.14 -6.33 17.91
N GLY A 169 -3.95 -6.83 17.61
CA GLY A 169 -3.69 -8.21 17.18
C GLY A 169 -2.92 -9.08 18.18
N LEU A 170 -2.70 -8.61 19.42
CA LEU A 170 -2.17 -9.36 20.56
C LEU A 170 -3.19 -9.39 21.70
#